data_AF-A0A3Q0R0Q4-F1
#
_entry.id   AF-A0A3Q0R0Q4-F1
#
_cell.length_a   1.000
_cell.length_b   1.000
_cell.length_c   1.000
_cell.angle_alpha   90.00
_cell.angle_beta   90.00
_cell.angle_gamma   90.00
#
_symmetry.space_group_name_H-M   'P 1'
#
loop_
_entity.id
_entity.type
_entity.pdbx_description
1 polymer ?
#
loop_
_entity_poly.entity_id
_entity_poly.type
_entity_poly.pdbx_seq_one_letter_code
_entity_poly.pdbx_strand_id
1 'polypeptide(L)'
;MSQARAESLLKSITGHIVQQCAVRGHAVSEPLAAFMVTAVVLDPRNGFSADRTLTKEDVQKLQELCLDKLWEECSPSLDTIKMQLYFEMNYASRREFFEVIHQAEESKLSPLCREITDSRGKTRGELDALYRKIVTYILLRSAMGSPTDANTVEEATAVLQSIFPQTELGAFMGLLKRDQEQQLDELTMIVTGIRLFNEASKRGEEEDESHFSICQSEGGVWVWWLPGERYLSDLCQV
;
A
#
# COMPACT_ATOMS: atom_id res chain seq x y z
N MET A 1 36.87 14.83 4.06
CA MET A 1 36.34 14.95 5.44
C MET A 1 35.92 13.58 5.93
N SER A 2 36.02 13.26 7.23
CA SER A 2 35.44 12.01 7.74
C SER A 2 33.91 12.12 7.71
N GLN A 3 33.23 11.08 7.22
CA GLN A 3 31.77 11.03 7.06
C GLN A 3 31.02 11.41 8.34
N ALA A 4 31.52 10.98 9.49
CA ALA A 4 30.99 11.32 10.82
C ALA A 4 31.00 12.83 11.15
N ARG A 5 31.97 13.61 10.63
CA ARG A 5 32.00 15.06 10.84
C ARG A 5 30.94 15.78 10.01
N ALA A 6 30.69 15.31 8.78
CA ALA A 6 29.65 15.87 7.92
C ALA A 6 28.25 15.61 8.51
N GLU A 7 28.00 14.39 8.99
CA GLU A 7 26.73 14.02 9.64
C GLU A 7 26.46 14.85 10.91
N SER A 8 27.48 15.08 11.75
CA SER A 8 27.36 15.91 12.94
C SER A 8 27.05 17.37 12.60
N LEU A 9 27.69 17.92 11.55
CA LEU A 9 27.40 19.27 11.07
C LEU A 9 25.98 19.40 10.53
N LEU A 10 25.50 18.43 9.75
CA LEU A 10 24.13 18.41 9.23
C LEU A 10 23.10 18.37 10.37
N LYS A 11 23.29 17.51 11.38
CA LYS A 11 22.42 17.47 12.57
C LYS A 11 22.39 18.81 13.30
N SER A 12 23.55 19.45 13.47
CA SER A 12 23.63 20.77 14.11
C SER A 12 22.88 21.85 13.32
N ILE A 13 22.99 21.83 11.99
CA ILE A 13 22.31 22.78 11.11
C ILE A 13 20.79 22.56 11.14
N THR A 14 20.35 21.30 11.04
CA THR A 14 18.93 20.93 11.14
C THR A 14 18.34 21.39 12.47
N GLY A 15 19.01 21.12 13.59
CA GLY A 15 18.55 21.55 14.91
C GLY A 15 18.41 23.08 15.03
N HIS A 16 19.36 23.82 14.46
CA HIS A 16 19.29 25.29 14.44
C HIS A 16 18.11 25.80 13.60
N ILE A 17 17.85 25.20 12.44
CA ILE A 17 16.70 25.56 11.59
C ILE A 17 15.39 25.29 12.31
N VAL A 18 15.23 24.12 12.93
CA VAL A 18 14.02 23.78 13.71
C VAL A 18 13.78 24.81 14.82
N GLN A 19 14.84 25.18 15.56
CA GLN A 19 14.76 26.17 16.63
C GLN A 19 14.38 27.56 16.10
N GLN A 20 15.01 28.02 15.02
CA GLN A 20 14.72 29.32 14.40
C GLN A 20 13.27 29.40 13.92
N CYS A 21 12.78 28.35 13.27
CA CYS A 21 11.40 28.24 12.81
C CYS A 21 10.41 28.29 13.98
N ALA A 22 10.69 27.58 15.08
CA ALA A 22 9.84 27.58 16.27
C ALA A 22 9.76 28.97 16.95
N VAL A 23 10.89 29.68 17.09
CA VAL A 23 10.93 31.03 17.69
C VAL A 23 10.10 32.03 16.89
N ARG A 24 9.98 31.85 15.58
CA ARG A 24 9.17 32.71 14.70
C ARG A 24 7.73 32.22 14.49
N GLY A 25 7.26 31.26 15.30
CA GLY A 25 5.88 30.77 15.26
C GLY A 25 5.57 29.75 14.16
N HIS A 26 6.56 29.29 13.40
CA HIS A 26 6.41 28.37 12.27
C HIS A 26 7.05 27.01 12.61
N ALA A 27 6.54 26.29 13.61
CA ALA A 27 7.14 25.03 14.02
C ALA A 27 7.20 24.00 12.86
N VAL A 28 8.40 23.47 12.60
CA VAL A 28 8.64 22.45 11.57
C VAL A 28 9.20 21.19 12.20
N SER A 29 8.91 20.03 11.61
CA SER A 29 9.46 18.76 12.06
C SER A 29 10.94 18.63 11.68
N GLU A 30 11.72 17.90 12.48
CA GLU A 30 13.13 17.61 12.19
C GLU A 30 13.33 16.94 10.82
N PRO A 31 12.50 15.97 10.40
CA PRO A 31 12.59 15.38 9.06
C PRO A 31 12.39 16.40 7.93
N LEU A 32 11.43 17.33 8.08
CA LEU A 32 11.19 18.39 7.08
C LEU A 32 12.39 19.34 6.99
N ALA A 33 12.97 19.74 8.12
CA ALA A 33 14.16 20.58 8.15
C ALA A 33 15.38 19.86 7.53
N ALA A 34 15.59 18.58 7.84
CA ALA A 34 16.68 17.79 7.27
C ALA A 34 16.53 17.61 5.75
N PHE A 35 15.29 17.38 5.28
CA PHE A 35 14.99 17.33 3.86
C PHE A 35 15.28 18.67 3.19
N MET A 36 14.88 19.79 3.79
CA MET A 36 15.13 21.11 3.24
C MET A 36 16.63 21.42 3.09
N VAL A 37 17.43 21.10 4.12
CA VAL A 37 18.90 21.23 4.06
C VAL A 37 19.46 20.45 2.88
N THR A 38 19.00 19.21 2.71
CA THR A 38 19.42 18.35 1.60
C THR A 38 19.01 18.95 0.25
N ALA A 39 17.75 19.40 0.11
CA ALA A 39 17.25 19.99 -1.12
C ALA A 39 17.99 21.29 -1.51
N VAL A 40 18.35 22.13 -0.53
CA VAL A 40 19.12 23.35 -0.76
C VAL A 40 20.56 23.05 -1.17
N VAL A 41 21.20 22.06 -0.57
CA VAL A 41 22.57 21.64 -0.94
C VAL A 41 22.60 21.01 -2.34
N LEU A 42 21.58 20.24 -2.72
CA LEU A 42 21.51 19.55 -4.00
C LEU A 42 21.12 20.46 -5.17
N ASP A 43 20.49 21.62 -4.92
CA ASP A 43 20.09 22.55 -5.97
C ASP A 43 21.34 23.26 -6.55
N PRO A 44 21.70 23.01 -7.83
CA PRO A 44 22.92 23.55 -8.42
C PRO A 44 22.92 25.09 -8.50
N ARG A 45 21.75 25.73 -8.42
CA ARG A 45 21.61 27.19 -8.43
C ARG A 45 22.14 27.83 -7.14
N ASN A 46 22.19 27.08 -6.04
CA ASN A 46 22.65 27.60 -4.76
C ASN A 46 24.18 27.63 -4.64
N GLY A 47 24.90 26.97 -5.57
CA GLY A 47 26.35 27.02 -5.67
C GLY A 47 27.09 26.22 -4.60
N PHE A 48 26.43 25.26 -3.95
CA PHE A 48 27.09 24.29 -3.08
C PHE A 48 27.75 23.20 -3.93
N SER A 49 28.98 22.81 -3.60
CA SER A 49 29.71 21.74 -4.28
C SER A 49 29.98 20.60 -3.30
N ALA A 50 29.64 19.37 -3.67
CA ALA A 50 29.83 18.18 -2.82
C ALA A 50 31.29 17.96 -2.39
N ASP A 51 32.25 18.46 -3.18
CA ASP A 51 33.69 18.25 -2.98
C ASP A 51 34.38 19.32 -2.12
N ARG A 52 33.68 20.38 -1.73
CA ARG A 52 34.24 21.47 -0.89
C ARG A 52 33.81 21.34 0.56
N THR A 53 34.71 21.67 1.47
CA THR A 53 34.39 21.83 2.90
C THR A 53 33.56 23.09 3.09
N LEU A 54 32.39 22.98 3.73
CA LEU A 54 31.54 24.12 4.07
C LEU A 54 32.28 25.08 4.99
N THR A 55 32.42 26.33 4.56
CA THR A 55 32.91 27.44 5.39
C THR A 55 31.83 27.92 6.36
N LYS A 56 32.17 28.80 7.30
CA LYS A 56 31.17 29.37 8.22
C LYS A 56 30.13 30.21 7.46
N GLU A 57 30.60 30.90 6.43
CA GLU A 57 29.80 31.69 5.50
C GLU A 57 28.85 30.80 4.69
N ASP A 58 29.32 29.64 4.23
CA ASP A 58 28.47 28.66 3.54
C ASP A 58 27.38 28.11 4.45
N VAL A 59 27.69 27.87 5.73
CA VAL A 59 26.70 27.40 6.72
C VAL A 59 25.64 28.47 6.97
N GLN A 60 26.02 29.74 7.09
CA GLN A 60 25.08 30.85 7.24
C GLN A 60 24.17 30.97 6.01
N LYS A 61 24.76 30.99 4.80
CA LYS A 61 24.01 31.02 3.55
C LYS A 61 23.05 29.83 3.41
N LEU A 62 23.49 28.64 3.80
CA LEU A 62 22.65 27.42 3.79
C LEU A 62 21.45 27.57 4.73
N GLN A 63 21.68 28.08 5.94
CA GLN A 63 20.60 28.32 6.90
C GLN A 63 19.60 29.35 6.36
N GLU A 64 20.06 30.48 5.84
CA GLU A 64 19.20 31.51 5.24
C GLU A 64 18.33 30.93 4.12
N LEU A 65 18.94 30.23 3.15
CA LEU A 65 18.19 29.61 2.04
C LEU A 65 17.17 28.57 2.51
N CYS A 66 17.47 27.81 3.57
CA CYS A 66 16.52 26.86 4.14
C CYS A 66 15.35 27.56 4.81
N LEU A 67 15.63 28.62 5.59
CA LEU A 67 14.60 29.37 6.29
C LEU A 67 13.69 30.11 5.31
N ASP A 68 14.26 30.75 4.28
CA ASP A 68 13.49 31.41 3.22
C ASP A 68 12.52 30.45 2.52
N LYS A 69 12.97 29.23 2.21
CA LYS A 69 12.11 28.20 1.60
C LYS A 69 11.07 27.64 2.56
N LEU A 70 11.36 27.55 3.86
CA LEU A 70 10.42 27.04 4.86
C LEU A 70 9.36 28.07 5.26
N TRP A 71 9.66 29.35 5.09
CA TRP A 71 8.76 30.47 5.40
C TRP A 71 8.05 31.03 4.16
N GLU A 72 8.23 30.40 3.00
CA GLU A 72 7.49 30.78 1.80
C GLU A 72 6.00 30.48 2.00
N GLU A 73 5.22 31.54 2.19
CA GLU A 73 3.76 31.45 2.25
C GLU A 73 3.19 31.05 0.89
N CYS A 74 2.14 30.22 0.91
CA CYS A 74 1.45 29.76 -0.31
C CYS A 74 2.40 29.09 -1.34
N SER A 75 3.37 28.28 -0.88
CA SER A 75 4.29 27.54 -1.76
C SER A 75 3.79 26.13 -2.07
N PRO A 76 3.28 25.85 -3.30
CA PRO A 76 2.84 24.51 -3.66
C PRO A 76 3.98 23.49 -3.62
N SER A 77 5.22 23.96 -3.81
CA SER A 77 6.41 23.13 -3.73
C SER A 77 6.67 22.63 -2.31
N LEU A 78 6.55 23.52 -1.33
CA LEU A 78 6.70 23.18 0.08
C LEU A 78 5.57 22.26 0.56
N ASP A 79 4.33 22.50 0.12
CA ASP A 79 3.20 21.65 0.46
C ASP A 79 3.33 20.25 -0.14
N THR A 80 3.87 20.14 -1.37
CA THR A 80 4.18 18.85 -1.99
C THR A 80 5.24 18.09 -1.18
N ILE A 81 6.30 18.77 -0.72
CA ILE A 81 7.35 18.16 0.12
C ILE A 81 6.76 17.66 1.44
N LYS A 82 5.94 18.47 2.12
CA LYS A 82 5.26 18.06 3.37
C LYS A 82 4.39 16.83 3.14
N MET A 83 3.64 16.80 2.03
CA MET A 83 2.82 15.64 1.66
C MET A 83 3.67 14.39 1.43
N GLN A 84 4.76 14.50 0.65
CA GLN A 84 5.68 13.40 0.40
C GLN A 84 6.27 12.84 1.70
N LEU A 85 6.78 13.71 2.57
CA LEU A 85 7.32 13.29 3.88
C LEU A 85 6.27 12.62 4.74
N TYR A 86 5.04 13.13 4.76
CA TYR A 86 3.94 12.51 5.50
C TYR A 86 3.68 11.09 5.02
N PHE A 87 3.63 10.87 3.70
CA PHE A 87 3.44 9.53 3.14
C PHE A 87 4.61 8.59 3.44
N GLU A 88 5.85 9.07 3.31
CA GLU A 88 7.03 8.26 3.63
C GLU A 88 7.03 7.84 5.11
N MET A 89 6.80 8.79 6.03
CA MET A 89 6.83 8.51 7.46
C MET A 89 5.69 7.60 7.93
N ASN A 90 4.50 7.72 7.33
CA ASN A 90 3.30 7.02 7.83
C ASN A 90 2.95 5.75 7.04
N TYR A 91 3.43 5.60 5.80
CA TYR A 91 3.01 4.51 4.91
C TYR A 91 4.18 3.67 4.36
N ALA A 92 5.45 4.06 4.52
CA ALA A 92 6.57 3.21 4.11
C ALA A 92 6.56 1.88 4.90
N SER A 93 6.50 1.95 6.23
CA SER A 93 6.46 0.76 7.10
C SER A 93 5.18 -0.06 6.94
N ARG A 94 4.05 0.58 6.62
CA ARG A 94 2.79 -0.12 6.35
C ARG A 94 2.90 -0.99 5.10
N ARG A 95 3.54 -0.50 4.03
CA ARG A 95 3.76 -1.28 2.81
C ARG A 95 4.62 -2.51 3.08
N GLU A 96 5.76 -2.32 3.73
CA GLU A 96 6.66 -3.43 4.11
C GLU A 96 5.94 -4.46 4.99
N PHE A 97 5.11 -3.99 5.93
CA PHE A 97 4.29 -4.87 6.77
C PHE A 97 3.28 -5.69 5.96
N PHE A 98 2.57 -5.07 5.01
CA PHE A 98 1.65 -5.79 4.12
C PHE A 98 2.37 -6.80 3.22
N GLU A 99 3.55 -6.46 2.71
CA GLU A 99 4.37 -7.39 1.93
C GLU A 99 4.76 -8.63 2.74
N VAL A 100 5.16 -8.45 4.01
CA VAL A 100 5.47 -9.57 4.92
C VAL A 100 4.24 -10.44 5.18
N ILE A 101 3.07 -9.83 5.41
CA ILE A 101 1.82 -10.58 5.60
C ILE A 101 1.47 -11.36 4.32
N HIS A 102 1.50 -10.71 3.17
CA HIS A 102 1.17 -11.33 1.89
C HIS A 102 2.11 -12.50 1.60
N GLN A 103 3.41 -12.32 1.81
CA GLN A 103 4.39 -13.40 1.65
C GLN A 103 4.15 -14.56 2.62
N ALA A 104 3.78 -14.27 3.86
CA ALA A 104 3.44 -15.30 4.84
C ALA A 104 2.17 -16.08 4.42
N GLU A 105 1.16 -15.41 3.88
CA GLU A 105 -0.05 -16.05 3.35
C GLU A 105 0.24 -16.90 2.11
N GLU A 106 1.01 -16.37 1.15
CA GLU A 106 1.45 -17.13 -0.03
C GLU A 106 2.25 -18.37 0.35
N SER A 107 3.14 -18.27 1.35
CA SER A 107 3.94 -19.40 1.82
C SER A 107 3.09 -20.55 2.38
N LYS A 108 1.95 -20.22 3.01
CA LYS A 108 1.01 -21.21 3.55
C LYS A 108 0.22 -21.91 2.44
N LEU A 109 -0.08 -21.21 1.36
CA LEU A 109 -0.85 -21.75 0.23
C LEU A 109 0.01 -22.42 -0.83
N SER A 110 1.33 -22.18 -0.82
CA SER A 110 2.29 -22.77 -1.75
C SER A 110 2.18 -24.31 -1.89
N PRO A 111 2.02 -25.11 -0.81
CA PRO A 111 1.83 -26.55 -0.94
C PRO A 111 0.55 -26.93 -1.70
N LEU A 112 -0.56 -26.26 -1.40
CA LEU A 112 -1.84 -26.51 -2.06
C LEU A 112 -1.81 -26.08 -3.53
N CYS A 113 -1.22 -24.91 -3.82
CA CYS A 113 -0.99 -24.45 -5.19
C CYS A 113 -0.19 -25.49 -5.98
N ARG A 114 0.91 -25.99 -5.40
CA ARG A 114 1.73 -27.03 -6.01
C ARG A 114 0.96 -28.33 -6.26
N GLU A 115 0.13 -28.77 -5.31
CA GLU A 115 -0.71 -29.95 -5.50
C GLU A 115 -1.70 -29.79 -6.66
N ILE A 116 -2.19 -28.57 -6.89
CA ILE A 116 -3.07 -28.25 -8.02
C ILE A 116 -2.27 -28.26 -9.33
N THR A 117 -1.14 -27.53 -9.40
CA THR A 117 -0.32 -27.41 -10.62
C THR A 117 0.34 -28.73 -11.04
N ASP A 118 0.71 -29.57 -10.08
CA ASP A 118 1.37 -30.85 -10.33
C ASP A 118 0.34 -31.96 -10.65
N SER A 119 -0.98 -31.68 -10.53
CA SER A 119 -2.05 -32.65 -10.80
C SER A 119 -2.12 -33.05 -12.28
N ARG A 120 -2.29 -34.35 -12.55
CA ARG A 120 -2.42 -34.94 -13.89
C ARG A 120 -3.59 -35.92 -13.96
N GLY A 121 -4.65 -35.65 -13.20
CA GLY A 121 -5.84 -36.49 -13.11
C GLY A 121 -6.47 -36.75 -14.47
N LYS A 122 -6.95 -37.98 -14.69
CA LYS A 122 -7.61 -38.39 -15.95
C LYS A 122 -8.98 -39.00 -15.71
N THR A 123 -9.19 -39.56 -14.52
CA THR A 123 -10.48 -40.13 -14.15
C THR A 123 -11.41 -39.04 -13.64
N ARG A 124 -12.73 -39.27 -13.76
CA ARG A 124 -13.74 -38.35 -13.25
C ARG A 124 -13.53 -38.01 -11.77
N GLY A 125 -13.23 -39.02 -10.94
CA GLY A 125 -13.00 -38.81 -9.51
C GLY A 125 -11.76 -37.96 -9.21
N GLU A 126 -10.69 -38.09 -9.99
CA GLU A 126 -9.49 -37.25 -9.85
C GLU A 126 -9.75 -35.81 -10.29
N LEU A 127 -10.52 -35.61 -11.36
CA LEU A 127 -10.92 -34.29 -11.83
C LEU A 127 -11.82 -33.58 -10.80
N ASP A 128 -12.77 -34.31 -10.22
CA ASP A 128 -13.63 -33.80 -9.13
C ASP A 128 -12.79 -33.40 -7.90
N ALA A 129 -11.79 -34.22 -7.55
CA ALA A 129 -10.89 -33.91 -6.44
C ALA A 129 -10.02 -32.68 -6.74
N LEU A 130 -9.49 -32.55 -7.95
CA LEU A 130 -8.73 -31.38 -8.39
C LEU A 130 -9.58 -30.11 -8.33
N TYR A 131 -10.82 -30.18 -8.81
CA TYR A 131 -11.74 -29.04 -8.79
C TYR A 131 -12.03 -28.57 -7.36
N ARG A 132 -12.25 -29.51 -6.42
CA ARG A 132 -12.41 -29.16 -4.99
C ARG A 132 -11.18 -28.50 -4.40
N LYS A 133 -9.97 -28.93 -4.79
CA LYS A 133 -8.73 -28.27 -4.37
C LYS A 133 -8.64 -26.84 -4.89
N ILE A 134 -9.04 -26.59 -6.14
CA ILE A 134 -9.10 -25.24 -6.72
C ILE A 134 -10.08 -24.36 -5.94
N VAL A 135 -11.29 -24.84 -5.66
CA VAL A 135 -12.27 -24.11 -4.83
C VAL A 135 -11.71 -23.81 -3.44
N THR A 136 -11.08 -24.80 -2.80
CA THR A 136 -10.44 -24.63 -1.49
C THR A 136 -9.34 -23.57 -1.53
N TYR A 137 -8.51 -23.59 -2.58
CA TYR A 137 -7.45 -22.60 -2.79
C TYR A 137 -8.02 -21.19 -2.93
N ILE A 138 -9.06 -21.01 -3.75
CA ILE A 138 -9.72 -19.71 -3.95
C ILE A 138 -10.30 -19.18 -2.63
N LEU A 139 -10.97 -20.04 -1.85
CA LEU A 139 -11.54 -19.65 -0.55
C LEU A 139 -10.46 -19.21 0.44
N LEU A 140 -9.39 -20.00 0.57
CA LEU A 140 -8.30 -19.68 1.49
C LEU A 140 -7.54 -18.43 1.07
N ARG A 141 -7.32 -18.23 -0.23
CA ARG A 141 -6.58 -17.08 -0.74
C ARG A 141 -7.38 -15.79 -0.70
N SER A 142 -8.68 -15.86 -0.92
CA SER A 142 -9.57 -14.69 -0.83
C SER A 142 -9.90 -14.31 0.61
N ALA A 143 -9.64 -15.20 1.59
CA ALA A 143 -10.09 -15.10 2.97
C ALA A 143 -11.63 -14.94 3.11
N MET A 144 -12.40 -15.26 2.05
CA MET A 144 -13.86 -15.10 1.99
C MET A 144 -14.59 -16.34 2.50
N GLY A 145 -14.32 -16.71 3.76
CA GLY A 145 -14.99 -17.82 4.45
C GLY A 145 -14.16 -19.10 4.56
N SER A 146 -14.68 -20.06 5.31
CA SER A 146 -13.98 -21.32 5.60
C SER A 146 -14.27 -22.39 4.55
N PRO A 147 -13.25 -23.13 4.06
CA PRO A 147 -13.48 -24.33 3.24
C PRO A 147 -14.22 -25.47 3.96
N THR A 148 -14.44 -25.35 5.27
CA THR A 148 -15.25 -26.30 6.06
C THR A 148 -16.73 -25.95 6.08
N ASP A 149 -17.09 -24.73 5.70
CA ASP A 149 -18.49 -24.30 5.63
C ASP A 149 -19.10 -24.68 4.28
N ALA A 150 -20.13 -25.52 4.31
CA ALA A 150 -20.76 -26.07 3.12
C ALA A 150 -21.38 -24.97 2.24
N ASN A 151 -21.99 -23.94 2.86
CA ASN A 151 -22.65 -22.86 2.12
C ASN A 151 -21.63 -22.01 1.37
N THR A 152 -20.53 -21.63 2.03
CA THR A 152 -19.41 -20.89 1.43
C THR A 152 -18.79 -21.69 0.27
N VAL A 153 -18.59 -23.00 0.45
CA VAL A 153 -18.03 -23.88 -0.59
C VAL A 153 -18.98 -24.03 -1.78
N GLU A 154 -20.28 -24.20 -1.54
CA GLU A 154 -21.29 -24.33 -2.59
C GLU A 154 -21.40 -23.05 -3.42
N GLU A 155 -21.45 -21.89 -2.77
CA GLU A 155 -21.48 -20.60 -3.45
C GLU A 155 -20.23 -20.38 -4.30
N ALA A 156 -19.03 -20.58 -3.73
CA ALA A 156 -17.78 -20.43 -4.47
C ALA A 156 -17.67 -21.44 -5.63
N THR A 157 -18.19 -22.66 -5.45
CA THR A 157 -18.25 -23.67 -6.51
C THR A 157 -19.17 -23.23 -7.64
N ALA A 158 -20.37 -22.73 -7.33
CA ALA A 158 -21.33 -22.26 -8.32
C ALA A 158 -20.77 -21.07 -9.12
N VAL A 159 -20.14 -20.11 -8.43
CA VAL A 159 -19.49 -18.96 -9.08
C VAL A 159 -18.35 -19.43 -9.98
N LEU A 160 -17.46 -20.29 -9.47
CA LEU A 160 -16.34 -20.82 -10.26
C LEU A 160 -16.85 -21.60 -11.49
N GLN A 161 -17.90 -22.42 -11.35
CA GLN A 161 -18.46 -23.18 -12.46
C GLN A 161 -19.03 -22.29 -13.58
N SER A 162 -19.49 -21.08 -13.26
CA SER A 162 -20.03 -20.16 -14.27
C SER A 162 -18.94 -19.56 -15.18
N ILE A 163 -17.70 -19.45 -14.71
CA ILE A 163 -16.58 -18.87 -15.46
C ILE A 163 -15.51 -19.90 -15.87
N PHE A 164 -15.44 -21.01 -15.14
CA PHE A 164 -14.45 -22.08 -15.28
C PHE A 164 -15.11 -23.43 -15.00
N PRO A 165 -15.90 -23.97 -15.95
CA PRO A 165 -16.55 -25.25 -15.79
C PRO A 165 -15.53 -26.39 -15.74
N GLN A 166 -15.91 -27.54 -15.15
CA GLN A 166 -15.01 -28.69 -14.99
C GLN A 166 -14.42 -29.21 -16.32
N THR A 167 -15.08 -28.94 -17.45
CA THR A 167 -14.58 -29.29 -18.79
C THR A 167 -13.26 -28.59 -19.13
N GLU A 168 -12.99 -27.42 -18.54
CA GLU A 168 -11.77 -26.64 -18.76
C GLU A 168 -10.55 -27.17 -17.98
N LEU A 169 -10.74 -28.11 -17.05
CA LEU A 169 -9.64 -28.71 -16.27
C LEU A 169 -8.58 -29.35 -17.16
N GLY A 170 -8.98 -29.94 -18.29
CA GLY A 170 -8.04 -30.53 -19.24
C GLY A 170 -7.11 -29.49 -19.87
N ALA A 171 -7.66 -28.34 -20.27
CA ALA A 171 -6.90 -27.22 -20.81
C ALA A 171 -5.99 -26.60 -19.73
N PHE A 172 -6.52 -26.38 -18.53
CA PHE A 172 -5.76 -25.91 -17.37
C PHE A 172 -4.54 -26.81 -17.07
N MET A 173 -4.72 -28.13 -17.03
CA MET A 173 -3.61 -29.07 -16.80
C MET A 173 -2.56 -29.09 -17.92
N GLY A 174 -2.93 -28.64 -19.12
CA GLY A 174 -2.05 -28.54 -20.28
C GLY A 174 -1.15 -27.30 -20.27
N LEU A 175 -1.45 -26.31 -19.43
CA LEU A 175 -0.66 -25.09 -19.30
C LEU A 175 0.71 -25.34 -18.64
N LEU A 176 1.64 -24.42 -18.85
CA LEU A 176 2.88 -24.39 -18.07
C LEU A 176 2.56 -24.03 -16.62
N LYS A 177 3.38 -24.51 -15.69
CA LYS A 177 3.17 -24.28 -14.26
C LYS A 177 2.97 -22.81 -13.89
N ARG A 178 3.75 -21.90 -14.48
CA ARG A 178 3.61 -20.46 -14.26
C ARG A 178 2.26 -19.91 -14.72
N ASP A 179 1.76 -20.40 -15.85
CA ASP A 179 0.48 -19.98 -16.41
C ASP A 179 -0.69 -20.59 -15.60
N GLN A 180 -0.51 -21.78 -15.04
CA GLN A 180 -1.47 -22.37 -14.10
C GLN A 180 -1.56 -21.57 -12.80
N GLU A 181 -0.41 -21.19 -12.24
CA GLU A 181 -0.34 -20.31 -11.06
C GLU A 181 -1.07 -18.99 -11.36
N GLN A 182 -0.71 -18.31 -12.46
CA GLN A 182 -1.38 -17.07 -12.87
C GLN A 182 -2.90 -17.26 -13.07
N GLN A 183 -3.34 -18.34 -13.71
CA GLN A 183 -4.77 -18.60 -13.90
C GLN A 183 -5.49 -18.83 -12.56
N LEU A 184 -4.85 -19.43 -11.57
CA LEU A 184 -5.43 -19.55 -10.22
C LEU A 184 -5.57 -18.18 -9.54
N ASP A 185 -4.62 -17.27 -9.72
CA ASP A 185 -4.69 -15.89 -9.22
C ASP A 185 -5.87 -15.15 -9.84
N GLU A 186 -6.01 -15.22 -11.16
CA GLU A 186 -7.09 -14.58 -11.92
C GLU A 186 -8.46 -15.14 -11.51
N LEU A 187 -8.60 -16.47 -11.45
CA LEU A 187 -9.83 -17.11 -10.98
C LEU A 187 -10.17 -16.71 -9.54
N THR A 188 -9.16 -16.59 -8.67
CA THR A 188 -9.36 -16.13 -7.29
C THR A 188 -9.95 -14.71 -7.29
N MET A 189 -9.38 -13.78 -8.05
CA MET A 189 -9.88 -12.40 -8.09
C MET A 189 -11.30 -12.31 -8.65
N ILE A 190 -11.58 -13.02 -9.75
CA ILE A 190 -12.91 -12.99 -10.40
C ILE A 190 -13.97 -13.60 -9.49
N VAL A 191 -13.73 -14.80 -8.93
CA VAL A 191 -14.68 -15.46 -8.02
C VAL A 191 -14.92 -14.59 -6.78
N THR A 192 -13.86 -14.00 -6.22
CA THR A 192 -13.97 -13.10 -5.06
C THR A 192 -14.85 -11.88 -5.39
N GLY A 193 -14.61 -11.24 -6.53
CA GLY A 193 -15.37 -10.07 -6.97
C GLY A 193 -16.86 -10.38 -7.16
N ILE A 194 -17.19 -11.50 -7.82
CA ILE A 194 -18.58 -11.92 -8.04
C ILE A 194 -19.27 -12.25 -6.70
N ARG A 195 -18.58 -12.92 -5.77
CA ARG A 195 -19.14 -13.25 -4.46
C ARG A 195 -19.41 -12.00 -3.63
N LEU A 196 -18.46 -11.05 -3.60
CA LEU A 196 -18.65 -9.76 -2.93
C LEU A 196 -19.83 -8.99 -3.53
N PHE A 197 -19.96 -8.98 -4.86
CA PHE A 197 -21.08 -8.33 -5.53
C PHE A 197 -22.42 -9.00 -5.20
N ASN A 198 -22.47 -10.33 -5.21
CA ASN A 198 -23.68 -11.07 -4.87
C ASN A 198 -24.07 -10.86 -3.40
N GLU A 199 -23.10 -10.80 -2.49
CA GLU A 199 -23.34 -10.49 -1.08
C GLU A 199 -23.89 -9.06 -0.90
N ALA A 200 -23.26 -8.08 -1.55
CA ALA A 200 -23.74 -6.69 -1.52
C ALA A 200 -25.15 -6.55 -2.12
N SER A 201 -25.44 -7.29 -3.19
CA SER A 201 -26.76 -7.25 -3.85
C SER A 201 -27.85 -7.88 -2.98
N LYS A 202 -27.56 -9.00 -2.30
CA LYS A 202 -28.48 -9.63 -1.33
C LYS A 202 -28.83 -8.69 -0.18
N ARG A 203 -27.85 -7.90 0.30
CA ARG A 203 -28.07 -6.88 1.35
C ARG A 203 -28.92 -5.71 0.83
N GLY A 204 -28.73 -5.31 -0.42
CA GLY A 204 -29.52 -4.26 -1.07
C GLY A 204 -30.99 -4.61 -1.32
N GLU A 205 -31.35 -5.90 -1.33
CA GLU A 205 -32.75 -6.35 -1.40
C GLU A 205 -33.47 -6.33 -0.03
N GLU A 206 -32.72 -6.27 1.07
CA GLU A 206 -33.26 -6.14 2.45
C GLU A 206 -33.33 -4.68 2.93
N GLU A 207 -32.63 -3.75 2.27
CA GLU A 207 -32.51 -2.33 2.64
C GLU A 207 -33.03 -1.37 1.54
N ASP A 208 -34.25 -1.57 1.06
CA ASP A 208 -35.01 -0.46 0.46
C ASP A 208 -35.54 0.39 1.64
N GLU A 209 -34.99 1.61 1.80
CA GLU A 209 -35.17 2.58 2.91
C GLU A 209 -34.16 2.57 4.07
N SER A 210 -32.85 2.62 3.81
CA SER A 210 -31.99 3.61 4.51
C SER A 210 -30.55 3.60 4.01
N HIS A 211 -30.14 4.73 3.44
CA HIS A 211 -28.79 5.31 3.55
C HIS A 211 -27.61 4.35 3.53
N PHE A 212 -26.99 4.23 2.35
CA PHE A 212 -25.65 3.67 2.09
C PHE A 212 -24.69 3.88 3.27
N SER A 213 -24.64 2.88 4.16
CA SER A 213 -23.78 2.84 5.34
C SER A 213 -23.06 1.50 5.31
N ILE A 214 -22.09 1.38 4.41
CA ILE A 214 -21.24 0.20 4.37
C ILE A 214 -20.34 0.19 5.61
N CYS A 215 -20.40 -0.95 6.29
CA CYS A 215 -19.88 -1.24 7.61
C CYS A 215 -18.38 -1.01 7.77
N GLN A 216 -18.06 -0.38 8.90
CA GLN A 216 -16.87 -0.67 9.68
C GLN A 216 -16.86 -2.17 10.06
N SER A 217 -15.74 -2.86 9.84
CA SER A 217 -15.40 -4.04 10.62
C SER A 217 -14.01 -3.84 11.21
N GLU A 218 -13.91 -4.00 12.52
CA GLU A 218 -12.66 -3.96 13.25
C GLU A 218 -11.72 -5.06 12.75
N GLY A 219 -10.47 -4.69 12.43
CA GLY A 219 -9.37 -5.65 12.35
C GLY A 219 -8.80 -5.99 10.96
N GLY A 220 -9.28 -5.38 9.87
CA GLY A 220 -8.69 -5.53 8.54
C GLY A 220 -8.68 -4.20 7.81
N VAL A 221 -7.50 -3.62 7.60
CA VAL A 221 -7.33 -2.30 6.99
C VAL A 221 -7.82 -2.34 5.54
N TRP A 222 -9.07 -1.93 5.34
CA TRP A 222 -9.59 -1.42 4.07
C TRP A 222 -9.82 0.08 4.26
N VAL A 223 -8.96 0.91 3.66
CA VAL A 223 -9.09 2.37 3.71
C VAL A 223 -9.44 2.88 2.34
N TRP A 224 -10.73 3.11 2.10
CA TRP A 224 -11.19 4.20 1.24
C TRP A 224 -12.44 4.81 1.84
N TRP A 225 -12.24 5.76 2.74
CA TRP A 225 -13.04 6.96 2.91
C TRP A 225 -12.16 8.00 3.60
N LEU A 226 -11.97 9.15 2.96
CA LEU A 226 -11.50 10.39 3.59
C LEU A 226 -12.76 11.22 3.92
N PRO A 227 -13.24 11.21 5.17
CA PRO A 227 -14.10 12.27 5.67
C PRO A 227 -13.52 12.81 6.98
N GLY A 228 -12.85 13.95 6.87
CA GLY A 228 -12.42 14.79 7.99
C GLY A 228 -10.91 15.03 8.07
N GLU A 229 -10.39 16.22 8.31
CA GLU A 229 -11.02 17.45 8.77
C GLU A 229 -10.07 18.65 8.54
N ARG A 230 -10.64 19.74 8.00
CA ARG A 230 -10.45 21.14 8.44
C ARG A 230 -9.05 21.78 8.44
N TYR A 231 -8.27 21.65 7.36
CA TYR A 231 -7.12 22.56 7.18
C TYR A 231 -7.14 23.41 5.91
N LEU A 232 -8.02 23.12 4.95
CA LEU A 232 -7.98 23.79 3.64
C LEU A 232 -8.98 24.95 3.49
N SER A 233 -9.86 25.18 4.47
CA SER A 233 -10.85 26.28 4.40
C SER A 233 -10.33 27.62 4.95
N ASP A 234 -9.23 27.64 5.72
CA ASP A 234 -8.74 28.85 6.39
C ASP A 234 -7.46 29.44 5.76
N LEU A 235 -6.92 28.81 4.70
CA LEU A 235 -5.67 29.25 4.05
C LEU A 235 -5.85 30.32 2.96
N CYS A 236 -7.07 30.83 2.77
CA CYS A 236 -7.38 31.87 1.78
C CYS A 236 -8.35 32.95 2.30
N GLN A 237 -8.36 33.24 3.61
CA GLN A 237 -9.03 34.45 4.11
C GLN A 237 -8.17 35.22 5.10
N VAL A 238 -7.82 36.43 4.65
CA VAL A 238 -7.07 37.54 5.27
C VAL A 238 -5.55 37.51 5.07
#